data_AF-A0A7C5XDJ0-F1
#
_entry.id   AF-A0A7C5XDJ0-F1
#
_cell.length_a   1.000
_cell.length_b   1.000
_cell.length_c   1.000
_cell.angle_alpha   90.00
_cell.angle_beta   90.00
_cell.angle_gamma   90.00
#
_symmetry.space_group_name_H-M   'P 1'
#
loop_
_entity.id
_entity.type
_entity.pdbx_description
1 polymer ?
#
loop_
_entity_poly.entity_id
_entity_poly.type
_entity_poly.pdbx_seq_one_letter_code
_entity_poly.pdbx_strand_id
1 'polypeptide(L)'
;MTIALAIAFTLLVYSYIAFMKPNEYISFYILDEHKTAINYPEILVIGENNTCKLWTTIENHMGKSITCKVLVKITDKPIQSIPIQMESNQTYLAMLNKGEKWEELLSITFSKTGKFKIIFELWIYDEKTGDFEYSQSLVLSLTVVEA
;
A
#
# COMPACT_ATOMS: atom_id res chain seq x y z
N MET A 1 -13.93 49.46 20.15
CA MET A 1 -13.78 48.12 20.77
C MET A 1 -14.17 46.98 19.82
N THR A 2 -15.25 47.12 19.05
CA THR A 2 -15.73 46.13 18.06
C THR A 2 -14.75 45.82 16.92
N ILE A 3 -14.07 46.83 16.37
CA ILE A 3 -13.10 46.65 15.26
C ILE A 3 -11.88 45.85 15.71
N ALA A 4 -11.32 46.15 16.89
CA ALA A 4 -10.18 45.42 17.44
C ALA A 4 -10.51 43.94 17.72
N LEU A 5 -11.73 43.66 18.19
CA LEU A 5 -12.22 42.30 18.42
C LEU A 5 -12.38 41.53 17.11
N ALA A 6 -12.90 42.17 16.06
CA ALA A 6 -13.03 41.55 14.74
C ALA A 6 -11.66 41.23 14.13
N ILE A 7 -10.68 42.12 14.27
CA ILE A 7 -9.30 41.89 13.79
C ILE A 7 -8.65 40.74 14.57
N ALA A 8 -8.77 40.73 15.89
CA ALA A 8 -8.24 39.67 16.74
C ALA A 8 -8.86 38.30 16.39
N PHE A 9 -10.18 38.24 16.20
CA PHE A 9 -10.88 37.01 15.83
C PHE A 9 -10.47 36.52 14.44
N THR A 10 -10.33 37.42 13.47
CA THR A 10 -9.88 37.07 12.10
C THR A 10 -8.46 36.51 12.11
N LEU A 11 -7.55 37.12 12.88
CA LEU A 11 -6.19 36.61 13.06
C LEU A 11 -6.16 35.25 13.73
N LEU A 12 -7.05 35.01 14.70
CA LEU A 12 -7.17 33.75 15.43
C LEU A 12 -7.74 32.63 14.53
N VAL A 13 -8.74 32.93 13.72
CA VAL A 13 -9.28 31.99 12.73
C VAL A 13 -8.25 31.70 11.65
N TYR A 14 -7.56 32.71 11.14
CA TYR A 14 -6.50 32.54 10.15
C TYR A 14 -5.34 31.69 10.70
N SER A 15 -4.87 31.98 11.91
CA SER A 15 -3.79 31.20 12.53
C SER A 15 -4.24 29.77 12.81
N TYR A 16 -5.47 29.56 13.30
CA TYR A 16 -6.02 28.23 13.53
C TYR A 16 -6.09 27.40 12.25
N ILE A 17 -6.57 27.98 11.14
CA ILE A 17 -6.62 27.32 9.83
C ILE A 17 -5.20 27.06 9.30
N ALA A 18 -4.28 28.01 9.45
CA ALA A 18 -2.90 27.87 8.98
C ALA A 18 -2.09 26.83 9.78
N PHE A 19 -2.42 26.62 11.07
CA PHE A 19 -1.79 25.63 11.94
C PHE A 19 -2.36 24.21 11.77
N MET A 20 -3.58 24.07 11.25
CA MET A 20 -4.15 22.79 10.84
C MET A 20 -3.50 22.33 9.53
N LYS A 21 -2.22 21.92 9.58
CA LYS A 21 -1.64 21.14 8.49
C LYS A 21 -2.35 19.78 8.47
N PRO A 22 -2.85 19.32 7.31
CA PRO A 22 -3.29 17.94 7.17
C PRO A 22 -2.17 17.01 7.59
N ASN A 23 -2.49 15.94 8.31
CA ASN A 23 -1.50 14.90 8.59
C ASN A 23 -1.01 14.37 7.24
N GLU A 24 0.30 14.42 7.02
CA GLU A 24 0.93 13.84 5.84
C GLU A 24 1.08 12.33 6.05
N TYR A 25 0.59 11.54 5.10
CA TYR A 25 0.68 10.08 5.14
C TYR A 25 0.64 9.50 3.73
N ILE A 26 0.92 8.21 3.64
CA ILE A 26 0.77 7.43 2.41
C ILE A 26 -0.30 6.38 2.67
N SER A 27 -1.27 6.27 1.76
CA SER A 27 -2.22 5.16 1.77
C SER A 27 -1.62 4.02 0.96
N PHE A 28 -1.65 2.80 1.50
CA PHE A 28 -1.26 1.60 0.76
C PHE A 28 -2.19 0.46 1.11
N TYR A 29 -2.88 -0.04 0.09
CA TYR A 29 -3.94 -1.03 0.23
C TYR A 29 -4.03 -1.91 -1.02
N ILE A 30 -4.70 -3.04 -0.87
CA ILE A 30 -5.04 -3.94 -1.97
C ILE A 30 -6.56 -4.00 -2.13
N LEU A 31 -7.02 -4.32 -3.33
CA LEU A 31 -8.43 -4.55 -3.65
C LEU A 31 -8.55 -5.80 -4.54
N ASP A 32 -9.70 -6.45 -4.51
CA ASP A 32 -10.04 -7.54 -5.41
C ASP A 32 -10.11 -7.08 -6.89
N GLU A 33 -10.35 -8.01 -7.82
CA GLU A 33 -10.41 -7.71 -9.26
C GLU A 33 -11.50 -6.70 -9.66
N HIS A 34 -12.51 -6.49 -8.80
CA HIS A 34 -13.60 -5.54 -8.97
C HIS A 34 -13.36 -4.21 -8.23
N LYS A 35 -12.15 -4.00 -7.71
CA LYS A 35 -11.76 -2.83 -6.92
C LYS A 35 -12.57 -2.69 -5.62
N THR A 36 -12.87 -3.80 -4.95
CA THR A 36 -13.48 -3.81 -3.61
C THR A 36 -12.60 -4.50 -2.57
N ALA A 37 -12.82 -4.18 -1.29
CA ALA A 37 -12.02 -4.71 -0.18
C ALA A 37 -12.69 -5.89 0.55
N ILE A 38 -13.71 -6.51 -0.05
CA ILE A 38 -14.57 -7.49 0.62
C ILE A 38 -14.49 -8.91 0.04
N ASN A 39 -14.11 -9.07 -1.24
CA ASN A 39 -14.17 -10.37 -1.92
C ASN A 39 -12.78 -10.84 -2.38
N TYR A 40 -11.82 -10.90 -1.46
CA TYR A 40 -10.52 -11.49 -1.78
C TYR A 40 -10.64 -13.01 -1.97
N PRO A 41 -9.93 -13.61 -2.92
CA PRO A 41 -9.98 -15.05 -3.13
C PRO A 41 -9.30 -15.79 -1.96
N GLU A 42 -10.08 -16.59 -1.23
CA GLU A 42 -9.58 -17.45 -0.15
C GLU A 42 -9.16 -18.84 -0.64
N ILE A 43 -9.78 -19.31 -1.73
CA ILE A 43 -9.54 -20.63 -2.33
C ILE A 43 -9.33 -20.48 -3.83
N LEU A 44 -8.29 -21.11 -4.37
CA LEU A 44 -7.99 -21.20 -5.79
C LEU A 44 -7.89 -22.67 -6.20
N VAL A 45 -8.37 -23.01 -7.40
CA VAL A 45 -8.41 -24.39 -7.90
C VAL A 45 -7.50 -24.55 -9.12
N ILE A 46 -6.52 -25.45 -9.03
CA ILE A 46 -5.61 -25.80 -10.13
C ILE A 46 -6.41 -26.46 -11.26
N GLY A 47 -6.25 -25.93 -12.47
CA GLY A 47 -6.98 -26.38 -13.66
C GLY A 47 -8.27 -25.60 -13.93
N GLU A 48 -8.76 -24.80 -12.97
CA GLU A 48 -9.96 -23.98 -13.13
C GLU A 48 -9.66 -22.48 -12.97
N ASN A 49 -9.32 -22.02 -11.75
CA ASN A 49 -9.14 -20.61 -11.39
C ASN A 49 -7.94 -20.40 -10.47
N ASN A 50 -6.76 -20.88 -10.88
CA ASN A 50 -5.53 -20.82 -10.07
C ASN A 50 -4.79 -19.47 -10.11
N THR A 51 -5.43 -18.42 -10.60
CA THR A 51 -4.85 -17.07 -10.67
C THR A 51 -5.59 -16.12 -9.74
N CYS A 52 -4.87 -15.56 -8.78
CA CYS A 52 -5.32 -14.47 -7.93
C CYS A 52 -5.04 -13.13 -8.62
N LYS A 53 -6.05 -12.26 -8.73
CA LYS A 53 -5.94 -10.92 -9.29
C LYS A 53 -6.22 -9.88 -8.22
N LEU A 54 -5.25 -8.99 -7.98
CA LEU A 54 -5.33 -7.99 -6.92
C LEU A 54 -4.86 -6.64 -7.45
N TRP A 55 -5.68 -5.62 -7.29
CA TRP A 55 -5.21 -4.25 -7.47
C TRP A 55 -4.38 -3.86 -6.25
N THR A 56 -3.19 -3.33 -6.48
CA THR A 56 -2.37 -2.71 -5.43
C THR A 56 -2.34 -1.21 -5.67
N THR A 57 -2.57 -0.45 -4.61
CA THR A 57 -2.73 1.00 -4.71
C THR A 57 -1.85 1.72 -3.70
N ILE A 58 -1.22 2.81 -4.15
CA ILE A 58 -0.49 3.77 -3.32
C ILE A 58 -1.07 5.15 -3.58
N GLU A 59 -1.43 5.88 -2.53
CA GLU A 59 -1.83 7.28 -2.62
C GLU A 59 -0.88 8.16 -1.82
N ASN A 60 -0.38 9.21 -2.46
CA ASN A 60 0.55 10.13 -1.84
C ASN A 60 -0.20 11.34 -1.24
N HIS A 61 -0.46 11.33 0.07
CA HIS A 61 -0.99 12.50 0.78
C HIS A 61 0.11 13.32 1.46
N MET A 62 1.38 13.09 1.12
CA MET A 62 2.50 13.90 1.59
C MET A 62 2.48 15.29 0.94
N GLY A 63 3.15 16.25 1.57
CA GLY A 63 3.31 17.60 1.03
C GLY A 63 4.25 17.68 -0.19
N LYS A 64 4.82 16.56 -0.64
CA LYS A 64 5.88 16.45 -1.65
C LYS A 64 5.74 15.18 -2.50
N SER A 65 6.49 15.11 -3.59
CA SER A 65 6.63 13.87 -4.37
C SER A 65 7.38 12.80 -3.57
N ILE A 66 7.05 11.55 -3.81
CA ILE A 66 7.70 10.38 -3.21
C ILE A 66 8.13 9.40 -4.29
N THR A 67 9.22 8.68 -4.03
CA THR A 67 9.60 7.48 -4.79
C THR A 67 9.42 6.29 -3.88
N CYS A 68 8.74 5.26 -4.36
CA CYS A 68 8.42 4.07 -3.60
C CYS A 68 8.65 2.81 -4.42
N LYS A 69 8.81 1.70 -3.69
CA LYS A 69 9.06 0.36 -4.20
C LYS A 69 8.09 -0.59 -3.52
N VAL A 70 7.33 -1.34 -4.32
CA VAL A 70 6.48 -2.43 -3.82
C VAL A 70 7.16 -3.75 -4.12
N LEU A 71 7.38 -4.55 -3.09
CA LEU A 71 7.85 -5.93 -3.22
C LEU A 71 6.68 -6.87 -2.99
N VAL A 72 6.45 -7.77 -3.94
CA VAL A 72 5.45 -8.85 -3.82
C VAL A 72 6.19 -10.14 -3.54
N LYS A 73 5.87 -10.79 -2.44
CA LYS A 73 6.50 -12.02 -1.96
C LYS A 73 5.43 -13.08 -1.71
N ILE A 74 5.71 -14.32 -2.09
CA ILE A 74 4.78 -15.46 -1.95
C ILE A 74 5.49 -16.55 -1.17
N THR A 75 4.86 -17.02 -0.09
CA THR A 75 5.43 -18.08 0.74
C THR A 75 4.37 -19.03 1.27
N ASP A 76 4.74 -20.30 1.40
CA ASP A 76 3.99 -21.35 2.10
C ASP A 76 4.46 -21.50 3.57
N LYS A 77 5.46 -20.73 4.00
CA LYS A 77 6.05 -20.80 5.33
C LYS A 77 5.40 -19.82 6.32
N PRO A 78 5.50 -20.07 7.63
CA PRO A 78 5.18 -19.07 8.65
C PRO A 78 6.03 -17.80 8.47
N ILE A 79 5.42 -16.63 8.65
CA ILE A 79 6.12 -15.34 8.61
C ILE A 79 6.84 -15.19 9.96
N GLN A 80 8.17 -15.08 9.93
CA GLN A 80 9.01 -14.98 11.14
C GLN A 80 9.35 -13.54 11.50
N SER A 81 9.43 -12.66 10.51
CA SER A 81 9.75 -11.24 10.67
C SER A 81 9.16 -10.43 9.51
N ILE A 82 9.01 -9.12 9.74
CA ILE A 82 8.64 -8.14 8.74
C ILE A 82 9.68 -7.01 8.79
N PRO A 83 10.26 -6.59 7.65
CA PRO A 83 10.07 -7.14 6.31
C PRO A 83 10.62 -8.57 6.18
N ILE A 84 10.02 -9.35 5.29
CA ILE A 84 10.37 -10.76 5.08
C ILE A 84 11.72 -10.86 4.40
N GLN A 85 12.62 -11.63 5.00
CA GLN A 85 13.96 -11.89 4.46
C GLN A 85 13.92 -12.97 3.37
N MET A 86 13.37 -12.62 2.21
CA MET A 86 13.37 -13.44 1.01
C MET A 86 13.35 -12.57 -0.25
N GLU A 87 13.78 -13.15 -1.37
CA GLU A 87 13.67 -12.52 -2.68
C GLU A 87 12.21 -12.25 -3.05
N SER A 88 11.96 -11.11 -3.69
CA SER A 88 10.64 -10.77 -4.20
C SER A 88 10.31 -11.58 -5.44
N ASN A 89 9.06 -12.05 -5.54
CA ASN A 89 8.53 -12.63 -6.76
C ASN A 89 8.31 -11.55 -7.83
N GLN A 90 7.90 -10.34 -7.41
CA GLN A 90 7.73 -9.18 -8.29
C GLN A 90 8.16 -7.91 -7.55
N THR A 91 8.69 -6.94 -8.28
CA THR A 91 9.08 -5.62 -7.78
C THR A 91 8.51 -4.55 -8.69
N TYR A 92 7.90 -3.53 -8.09
CA TYR A 92 7.37 -2.36 -8.79
C TYR A 92 7.99 -1.10 -8.23
N LEU A 93 8.38 -0.18 -9.10
CA LEU A 93 8.87 1.15 -8.74
C LEU A 93 7.82 2.18 -9.18
N ALA A 94 7.51 3.12 -8.31
CA ALA A 94 6.59 4.20 -8.60
C ALA A 94 7.10 5.52 -8.04
N MET A 95 6.98 6.58 -8.84
CA MET A 95 7.18 7.96 -8.42
C MET A 95 5.82 8.65 -8.45
N LEU A 96 5.40 9.20 -7.32
CA LEU A 96 4.10 9.84 -7.17
C LEU A 96 4.30 11.29 -6.74
N ASN A 97 3.76 12.23 -7.50
CA ASN A 97 3.64 13.62 -7.06
C ASN A 97 2.64 13.75 -5.92
N LYS A 98 2.62 14.94 -5.29
CA LYS A 98 1.66 15.26 -4.24
C LYS A 98 0.23 15.04 -4.73
N GLY A 99 -0.54 14.25 -3.99
CA GLY A 99 -1.94 13.94 -4.28
C GLY A 99 -2.15 12.92 -5.39
N GLU A 100 -1.08 12.39 -6.00
CA GLU A 100 -1.20 11.35 -7.01
C GLU A 100 -1.46 9.99 -6.40
N LYS A 101 -2.00 9.11 -7.25
CA LYS A 101 -2.28 7.72 -6.97
C LYS A 101 -1.60 6.85 -8.02
N TRP A 102 -0.98 5.77 -7.58
CA TRP A 102 -0.48 4.68 -8.42
C TRP A 102 -1.33 3.43 -8.18
N GLU A 103 -1.74 2.76 -9.25
CA GLU A 103 -2.52 1.52 -9.22
C GLU A 103 -1.93 0.52 -10.22
N GLU A 104 -1.74 -0.72 -9.78
CA GLU A 104 -1.29 -1.83 -10.65
C GLU A 104 -2.12 -3.08 -10.39
N LEU A 105 -2.53 -3.77 -11.46
CA LEU A 105 -3.23 -5.04 -11.37
C LEU A 105 -2.22 -6.20 -11.37
N LEU A 106 -2.09 -6.85 -10.23
CA LEU A 106 -1.20 -7.98 -10.04
C LEU A 106 -1.92 -9.29 -10.35
N SER A 107 -1.28 -10.14 -11.16
CA SER A 107 -1.77 -11.48 -11.49
C SER A 107 -0.79 -12.53 -10.97
N ILE A 108 -1.25 -13.36 -10.04
CA ILE A 108 -0.43 -14.33 -9.32
C ILE A 108 -1.01 -15.73 -9.57
N THR A 109 -0.29 -16.55 -10.33
CA THR A 109 -0.74 -17.90 -10.71
C THR A 109 -0.03 -18.97 -9.87
N PHE A 110 -0.80 -19.90 -9.31
CA PHE A 110 -0.29 -21.00 -8.49
C PHE A 110 -0.29 -22.31 -9.26
N SER A 111 0.84 -23.02 -9.23
CA SER A 111 1.01 -24.32 -9.90
C SER A 111 1.06 -25.51 -8.95
N LYS A 112 0.92 -25.27 -7.64
CA LYS A 112 0.98 -26.30 -6.60
C LYS A 112 -0.08 -26.03 -5.55
N THR A 113 -0.64 -27.11 -5.01
CA THR A 113 -1.58 -27.06 -3.90
C THR A 113 -0.86 -26.68 -2.61
N GLY A 114 -1.60 -26.12 -1.66
CA GLY A 114 -1.07 -25.73 -0.36
C GLY A 114 -1.72 -24.47 0.21
N LYS A 115 -1.24 -24.07 1.39
CA LYS A 115 -1.61 -22.80 2.02
C LYS A 115 -0.52 -21.78 1.75
N PHE A 116 -0.88 -20.67 1.12
CA PHE A 116 0.06 -19.63 0.74
C PHE A 116 -0.31 -18.31 1.40
N LYS A 117 0.71 -17.46 1.53
CA LYS A 117 0.57 -16.05 1.87
C LYS A 117 1.18 -15.23 0.75
N ILE A 118 0.44 -14.21 0.33
CA ILE A 118 0.92 -13.15 -0.56
C ILE A 118 1.19 -11.93 0.32
N ILE A 119 2.42 -11.45 0.28
CA ILE A 119 2.89 -10.33 1.08
C ILE A 119 3.27 -9.19 0.16
N PHE A 120 2.72 -8.02 0.44
CA PHE A 120 3.03 -6.77 -0.25
C PHE A 120 3.78 -5.89 0.73
N GLU A 121 5.04 -5.57 0.44
CA GLU A 121 5.83 -4.65 1.25
C GLU A 121 5.98 -3.33 0.51
N LEU A 122 5.62 -2.24 1.17
CA LEU A 122 5.90 -0.89 0.70
C LEU A 122 7.21 -0.41 1.32
N TRP A 123 8.08 0.05 0.45
CA TRP A 123 9.33 0.70 0.79
C TRP A 123 9.36 2.10 0.18
N ILE A 124 9.86 3.08 0.91
CA ILE A 124 9.90 4.48 0.49
C ILE A 124 11.37 4.89 0.40
N TYR A 125 11.74 5.57 -0.70
CA TYR A 125 13.08 6.08 -0.87
C TYR A 125 13.33 7.23 0.12
N ASP A 126 14.35 7.10 0.96
CA ASP A 126 14.85 8.20 1.77
C ASP A 126 16.07 8.83 1.08
N GLU A 127 15.91 10.09 0.67
CA GLU A 127 16.96 10.89 0.05
C GLU A 127 18.18 11.11 0.96
N LYS A 128 18.02 11.01 2.28
CA LYS A 128 19.12 11.21 3.24
C LYS A 128 20.04 10.01 3.30
N THR A 129 19.47 8.80 3.34
CA THR A 129 20.24 7.55 3.37
C THR A 129 20.62 7.10 1.96
N GLY A 130 19.90 7.57 0.94
CA GLY A 130 20.09 7.19 -0.45
C GLY A 130 19.54 5.80 -0.78
N ASP A 131 18.72 5.22 0.10
CA ASP A 131 18.18 3.88 -0.04
C ASP A 131 16.67 3.83 0.28
N PHE A 132 16.04 2.70 0.00
CA PHE A 132 14.67 2.41 0.35
C PHE A 132 14.54 1.92 1.79
N GLU A 133 13.68 2.59 2.56
CA GLU A 133 13.34 2.21 3.92
C GLU A 133 11.98 1.50 3.98
N TYR A 134 11.87 0.49 4.82
CA TYR A 134 10.62 -0.24 5.01
C TYR A 134 9.58 0.68 5.64
N SER A 135 8.37 0.71 5.07
CA SER A 135 7.27 1.51 5.57
C SER A 135 6.18 0.63 6.20
N GLN A 136 5.56 -0.25 5.40
CA GLN A 136 4.44 -1.07 5.85
C GLN A 136 4.28 -2.31 4.98
N SER A 137 3.47 -3.26 5.46
CA SER A 137 3.18 -4.51 4.75
C SER A 137 1.71 -4.90 4.83
N LEU A 138 1.21 -5.54 3.78
CA LEU A 138 -0.10 -6.18 3.71
C LEU A 138 0.09 -7.67 3.47
N VAL A 139 -0.75 -8.50 4.09
CA VAL A 139 -0.67 -9.96 3.97
C VAL A 139 -2.04 -10.52 3.64
N LEU A 140 -2.13 -11.26 2.53
CA LEU A 140 -3.30 -12.03 2.15
C LEU A 140 -2.99 -13.52 2.26
N SER A 141 -3.86 -14.29 2.91
CA SER A 141 -3.74 -15.75 3.00
C SER A 141 -4.73 -16.42 2.07
N LEU A 142 -4.31 -17.48 1.39
CA LEU A 142 -5.17 -18.27 0.51
C LEU A 142 -4.79 -19.75 0.53
N THR A 143 -5.72 -20.60 0.10
CA THR A 143 -5.52 -22.04 -0.08
C THR A 143 -5.65 -22.40 -1.56
N VAL A 144 -4.71 -23.18 -2.07
CA VAL A 144 -4.75 -23.71 -3.43
C VAL A 144 -5.03 -25.20 -3.35
N VAL A 145 -6.05 -25.66 -4.08
CA VAL A 145 -6.47 -27.07 -4.15
C VAL A 145 -6.44 -27.56 -5.60
N GLU A 146 -6.48 -28.88 -5.78
CA GLU A 146 -6.72 -29.50 -7.09
C GLU A 146 -8.23 -29.61 -7.34
N ALA A 147 -8.61 -29.64 -8.62
CA ALA A 147 -9.99 -29.87 -9.07
C ALA A 147 -10.49 -31.29 -8.76
#